data_AF-A0A1C0SXQ3-F1
#
_entry.id   AF-A0A1C0SXQ3-F1
#
_cell.length_a   1.000
_cell.length_b   1.000
_cell.length_c   1.000
_cell.angle_alpha   90.00
_cell.angle_beta   90.00
_cell.angle_gamma   90.00
#
_symmetry.space_group_name_H-M   'P 1'
#
loop_
_entity.id
_entity.type
_entity.pdbx_description
1 polymer ?
#
loop_
_entity_poly.entity_id
_entity_poly.type
_entity_poly.pdbx_seq_one_letter_code
_entity_poly.pdbx_strand_id
1 'polypeptide(L)'
;MIDHKESAELIKRLSWSIARKLHGSGAMSMSREDVEQELWCIWCRARDTFDPTLGVPFRAYLLEGIRISKLAINRQMFKRIDEERAKSLDAPIGDDDEMGSLIDVIASDDTTAETKMVEETHLNWALRRLSARAALFLKLLYEQPPELLEQMRLLKARADYAKSIGAPNILASHITTAFVFRVMNADRPERTKILAELRKLSERVQRTAA
;
A
#
# COMPACT_ATOMS: atom_id res chain seq x y z
N MET A 1 -9.81 15.41 -41.46
CA MET A 1 -10.13 14.50 -40.33
C MET A 1 -9.24 13.28 -40.49
N ILE A 2 -8.39 12.98 -39.51
CA ILE A 2 -7.44 11.85 -39.59
C ILE A 2 -8.23 10.55 -39.54
N ASP A 3 -8.09 9.68 -40.54
CA ASP A 3 -8.78 8.39 -40.58
C ASP A 3 -8.02 7.33 -39.77
N HIS A 4 -8.71 6.71 -38.82
CA HIS A 4 -8.21 5.59 -38.03
C HIS A 4 -7.78 4.38 -38.88
N LYS A 5 -8.34 4.19 -40.08
CA LYS A 5 -8.04 3.03 -40.95
C LYS A 5 -6.57 2.95 -41.32
N GLU A 6 -5.92 4.09 -41.55
CA GLU A 6 -4.49 4.17 -41.88
C GLU A 6 -3.59 3.81 -40.69
N SER A 7 -4.10 3.97 -39.47
CA SER A 7 -3.36 3.67 -38.23
C SER A 7 -3.64 2.28 -37.68
N ALA A 8 -4.76 1.65 -38.07
CA ALA A 8 -5.19 0.36 -37.54
C ALA A 8 -4.20 -0.77 -37.82
N GLU A 9 -3.67 -0.86 -39.04
CA GLU A 9 -2.69 -1.90 -39.38
C GLU A 9 -1.37 -1.69 -38.61
N LEU A 10 -0.94 -0.42 -38.47
CA LEU A 10 0.24 -0.07 -37.71
C LEU A 10 0.10 -0.46 -36.23
N ILE A 11 -1.03 -0.12 -35.61
CA ILE A 11 -1.31 -0.43 -34.20
C ILE A 11 -1.33 -1.95 -33.98
N LYS A 12 -2.02 -2.72 -34.85
CA LYS A 12 -2.05 -4.19 -34.76
C LYS A 12 -0.67 -4.83 -34.89
N ARG A 13 0.17 -4.31 -35.80
CA ARG A 13 1.53 -4.83 -35.98
C ARG A 13 2.42 -4.52 -34.79
N LEU A 14 2.29 -3.31 -34.23
CA LEU A 14 3.04 -2.88 -33.06
C LEU A 14 2.60 -3.60 -31.79
N SER A 15 1.28 -3.80 -31.59
CA SER A 15 0.76 -4.50 -30.40
C SER A 15 1.34 -5.91 -30.32
N TRP A 16 1.39 -6.63 -31.43
CA TRP A 16 1.98 -7.97 -31.48
C TRP A 16 3.48 -7.98 -31.22
N SER A 17 4.23 -7.03 -31.80
CA SER A 17 5.68 -6.92 -31.57
C SER A 17 6.00 -6.57 -30.11
N ILE A 18 5.21 -5.68 -29.50
CA ILE A 18 5.36 -5.26 -28.12
C ILE A 18 4.98 -6.40 -27.17
N ALA A 19 3.81 -7.02 -27.35
CA ALA A 19 3.34 -8.14 -26.52
C ALA A 19 4.35 -9.29 -26.52
N ARG A 20 4.88 -9.68 -27.68
CA ARG A 20 5.94 -10.70 -27.77
C ARG A 20 7.19 -10.35 -26.96
N LYS A 21 7.65 -9.10 -27.03
CA LYS A 21 8.83 -8.64 -26.27
C LYS A 21 8.56 -8.64 -24.76
N LEU A 22 7.33 -8.33 -24.37
CA LEU A 22 6.90 -8.32 -22.98
C LEU A 22 6.79 -9.73 -22.41
N HIS A 23 6.18 -10.66 -23.16
CA HIS A 23 6.16 -12.08 -22.82
C HIS A 23 7.58 -12.65 -22.69
N GLY A 24 8.48 -12.31 -23.63
CA GLY A 24 9.89 -12.69 -23.54
C GLY A 24 10.65 -12.09 -22.35
N SER A 25 10.11 -11.05 -21.72
CA SER A 25 10.66 -10.43 -20.51
C SER A 25 10.00 -10.94 -19.21
N GLY A 26 9.10 -11.92 -19.31
CA GLY A 26 8.43 -12.57 -18.18
C GLY A 26 7.06 -11.99 -17.80
N ALA A 27 6.53 -11.01 -18.54
CA ALA A 27 5.28 -10.33 -18.23
C ALA A 27 4.08 -10.98 -18.96
N MET A 28 3.65 -12.15 -18.51
CA MET A 28 2.71 -13.02 -19.24
C MET A 28 1.24 -12.61 -19.11
N SER A 29 0.88 -11.84 -18.08
CA SER A 29 -0.49 -11.41 -17.76
C SER A 29 -1.09 -10.45 -18.77
N MET A 30 -0.25 -9.69 -19.48
CA MET A 30 -0.77 -8.72 -20.42
C MET A 30 -1.00 -9.40 -21.76
N SER A 31 -2.27 -9.45 -22.13
CA SER A 31 -2.68 -9.95 -23.43
C SER A 31 -2.25 -8.98 -24.54
N ARG A 32 -2.24 -9.47 -25.76
CA ARG A 32 -2.00 -8.62 -26.93
C ARG A 32 -3.10 -7.56 -27.05
N GLU A 33 -4.33 -7.93 -26.69
CA GLU A 33 -5.51 -7.07 -26.72
C GLU A 33 -5.35 -5.88 -25.77
N ASP A 34 -4.79 -6.10 -24.57
CA ASP A 34 -4.50 -5.01 -23.62
C ASP A 34 -3.49 -4.01 -24.20
N VAL A 35 -2.41 -4.52 -24.81
CA VAL A 35 -1.41 -3.67 -25.49
C VAL A 35 -2.05 -2.89 -26.62
N GLU A 36 -2.92 -3.53 -27.40
CA GLU A 36 -3.63 -2.88 -28.51
C GLU A 36 -4.54 -1.75 -28.01
N GLN A 37 -5.29 -1.95 -26.92
CA GLN A 37 -6.13 -0.93 -26.32
C GLN A 37 -5.33 0.29 -25.85
N GLU A 38 -4.19 0.07 -25.19
CA GLU A 38 -3.30 1.17 -24.77
C GLU A 38 -2.77 1.97 -25.97
N LEU A 39 -2.41 1.30 -27.07
CA LEU A 39 -2.00 1.97 -28.31
C LEU A 39 -3.14 2.79 -28.93
N TRP A 40 -4.40 2.35 -28.82
CA TRP A 40 -5.56 3.12 -29.25
C TRP A 40 -5.81 4.35 -28.35
N CYS A 41 -5.60 4.25 -27.04
CA CYS A 41 -5.64 5.41 -26.14
C CYS A 41 -4.62 6.48 -26.55
N ILE A 42 -3.40 6.05 -26.90
CA ILE A 42 -2.34 6.94 -27.41
C ILE A 42 -2.76 7.57 -28.74
N TRP A 43 -3.39 6.79 -29.64
CA TRP A 43 -3.89 7.31 -30.90
C TRP A 43 -4.95 8.38 -30.72
N CYS A 44 -5.92 8.17 -29.81
CA CYS A 44 -6.95 9.16 -29.49
C CYS A 44 -6.32 10.47 -29.00
N ARG A 45 -5.36 10.37 -28.08
CA ARG A 45 -4.61 11.53 -27.58
C ARG A 45 -3.86 12.22 -28.71
N ALA A 46 -3.17 11.46 -29.56
CA ALA A 46 -2.41 12.01 -30.68
C ALA A 46 -3.34 12.72 -31.68
N ARG A 47 -4.52 12.16 -31.99
CA ARG A 47 -5.52 12.79 -32.85
C ARG A 47 -5.98 14.14 -32.28
N ASP A 48 -6.22 14.19 -30.98
CA ASP A 48 -6.78 15.37 -30.31
C ASP A 48 -5.75 16.50 -30.17
N THR A 49 -4.46 16.18 -30.10
CA THR A 49 -3.38 17.16 -29.92
C THR A 49 -2.55 17.43 -31.19
N PHE A 50 -2.85 16.77 -32.31
CA PHE A 50 -2.06 16.91 -33.52
C PHE A 50 -2.31 18.25 -34.20
N ASP A 51 -1.21 18.96 -34.48
CA ASP A 51 -1.23 20.20 -35.25
C ASP A 51 -0.67 19.97 -36.67
N PRO A 52 -1.52 20.03 -37.71
CA PRO A 52 -1.08 19.82 -39.10
C PRO A 52 -0.21 20.96 -39.63
N THR A 53 -0.20 22.14 -38.99
CA THR A 53 0.55 23.31 -39.47
C THR A 53 2.07 23.18 -39.27
N LEU A 54 2.49 22.28 -38.39
CA LEU A 54 3.90 22.01 -38.08
C LEU A 54 4.63 21.20 -39.16
N GLY A 55 3.94 20.76 -40.22
CA GLY A 55 4.54 20.07 -41.37
C GLY A 55 5.01 18.64 -41.08
N VAL A 56 4.69 18.08 -39.91
CA VAL A 56 5.04 16.71 -39.54
C VAL A 56 3.90 15.77 -39.91
N PRO A 57 4.16 14.64 -40.60
CA PRO A 57 3.09 13.67 -40.90
C PRO A 57 2.57 13.02 -39.61
N PHE A 58 1.25 12.86 -39.51
CA PHE A 58 0.59 12.29 -38.32
C PHE A 58 1.19 10.95 -37.88
N ARG A 59 1.56 10.10 -38.83
CA ARG A 59 2.21 8.81 -38.54
C ARG A 59 3.51 8.96 -37.74
N ALA A 60 4.34 9.95 -38.07
CA ALA A 60 5.59 10.18 -37.35
C ALA A 60 5.32 10.69 -35.92
N TYR A 61 4.34 11.60 -35.79
CA TYR A 61 3.89 12.10 -34.49
C TYR A 61 3.34 10.98 -33.59
N LEU A 62 2.49 10.11 -34.14
CA LEU A 62 1.95 8.94 -33.44
C LEU A 62 3.05 7.97 -32.99
N LEU A 63 4.01 7.66 -33.86
CA LEU A 63 5.13 6.77 -33.51
C LEU A 63 5.95 7.31 -32.34
N GLU A 64 6.15 8.62 -32.28
CA GLU A 64 6.84 9.26 -31.16
C GLU A 64 6.01 9.20 -29.87
N GLY A 65 4.70 9.44 -29.95
CA GLY A 65 3.77 9.26 -28.83
C GLY A 65 3.77 7.83 -28.28
N ILE A 66 3.80 6.83 -29.16
CA ILE A 66 3.92 5.41 -28.79
C ILE A 66 5.27 5.13 -28.14
N ARG A 67 6.38 5.67 -28.68
CA ARG A 67 7.72 5.49 -28.13
C ARG A 67 7.83 6.00 -26.70
N ILE A 68 7.29 7.19 -26.43
CA ILE A 68 7.26 7.79 -25.08
C ILE A 68 6.40 6.96 -24.13
N SER A 69 5.20 6.57 -24.58
CA SER A 69 4.25 5.84 -23.76
C SER A 69 4.68 4.40 -23.45
N LYS A 70 5.53 3.80 -24.29
CA LYS A 70 6.13 2.49 -24.05
C LYS A 70 6.89 2.41 -22.72
N LEU A 71 7.51 3.50 -22.28
CA LEU A 71 8.16 3.57 -20.96
C LEU A 71 7.15 3.55 -19.82
N ALA A 72 5.97 4.16 -20.00
CA ALA A 72 4.89 4.16 -19.01
C ALA A 72 4.23 2.78 -18.91
N ILE A 73 3.98 2.15 -20.06
CA ILE A 73 3.50 0.75 -20.15
C ILE A 73 4.48 -0.15 -19.39
N ASN A 74 5.79 -0.11 -19.71
CA ASN A 74 6.78 -0.93 -19.03
C ASN A 74 6.81 -0.71 -17.50
N ARG A 75 6.63 0.53 -17.00
CA ARG A 75 6.64 0.81 -15.54
C ARG A 75 5.41 0.27 -14.83
N GLN A 76 4.21 0.43 -15.41
CA GLN A 76 3.00 -0.18 -14.85
C GLN A 76 3.11 -1.71 -14.87
N MET A 77 3.81 -2.24 -15.87
CA MET A 77 4.05 -3.68 -16.03
C MET A 77 5.00 -4.26 -14.99
N PHE A 78 6.13 -3.60 -14.66
CA PHE A 78 7.02 -4.11 -13.60
C PHE A 78 6.32 -4.22 -12.24
N LYS A 79 5.39 -3.32 -11.94
CA LYS A 79 4.56 -3.42 -10.74
C LYS A 79 3.67 -4.67 -10.74
N ARG A 80 3.11 -5.03 -11.90
CA ARG A 80 2.30 -6.26 -12.06
C ARG A 80 3.14 -7.52 -12.11
N ILE A 81 4.37 -7.50 -12.63
CA ILE A 81 5.28 -8.66 -12.60
C ILE A 81 5.60 -9.08 -11.16
N ASP A 82 5.77 -8.11 -10.24
CA ASP A 82 5.91 -8.41 -8.82
C ASP A 82 4.63 -9.05 -8.23
N GLU A 83 3.45 -8.68 -8.74
CA GLU A 83 2.17 -9.31 -8.42
C GLU A 83 2.02 -10.72 -9.07
N GLU A 84 2.53 -10.94 -10.29
CA GLU A 84 2.49 -12.22 -11.02
C GLU A 84 3.48 -13.27 -10.51
N ARG A 85 4.59 -12.84 -9.91
CA ARG A 85 5.52 -13.76 -9.24
C ARG A 85 4.90 -14.40 -7.99
N ALA A 86 3.85 -13.79 -7.44
CA ALA A 86 3.08 -14.43 -6.39
C ALA A 86 2.30 -15.60 -7.00
N LYS A 87 2.47 -16.80 -6.43
CA LYS A 87 1.62 -17.93 -6.79
C LYS A 87 0.19 -17.66 -6.32
N SER A 88 -0.79 -18.13 -7.09
CA SER A 88 -2.18 -18.13 -6.64
C SER A 88 -2.31 -18.90 -5.33
N LEU A 89 -3.08 -18.37 -4.39
CA LEU A 89 -3.44 -19.06 -3.15
C LEU A 89 -4.32 -20.29 -3.43
N ASP A 90 -5.00 -20.29 -4.57
CA ASP A 90 -5.80 -21.44 -5.03
C ASP A 90 -4.98 -22.46 -5.82
N ALA A 91 -3.66 -22.25 -5.96
CA ALA A 91 -2.82 -23.21 -6.68
C ALA A 91 -2.79 -24.55 -5.91
N PRO A 92 -2.97 -25.70 -6.60
CA PRO A 92 -2.88 -27.00 -5.95
C PRO A 92 -1.47 -27.24 -5.42
N ILE A 93 -1.37 -27.90 -4.26
CA ILE A 93 -0.08 -28.33 -3.71
C ILE A 93 0.14 -29.79 -4.09
N GLY A 94 1.12 -30.06 -4.95
CA GLY A 94 1.45 -31.42 -5.38
C GLY A 94 0.66 -31.88 -6.62
N ASP A 95 0.96 -33.09 -7.08
CA ASP A 95 0.37 -33.69 -8.28
C ASP A 95 -0.94 -34.45 -7.99
N ASP A 96 -1.25 -34.70 -6.71
CA ASP A 96 -2.49 -35.34 -6.26
C ASP A 96 -3.48 -34.29 -5.74
N ASP A 97 -4.68 -34.28 -6.31
CA ASP A 97 -5.80 -33.37 -5.97
C ASP A 97 -6.27 -33.46 -4.50
N GLU A 98 -5.77 -34.44 -3.72
CA GLU A 98 -6.12 -34.62 -2.31
C GLU A 98 -5.35 -33.72 -1.33
N MET A 99 -4.26 -33.06 -1.75
CA MET A 99 -3.41 -32.25 -0.87
C MET A 99 -3.92 -30.81 -0.61
N GLY A 100 -5.04 -30.42 -1.22
CA GLY A 100 -5.64 -29.10 -1.01
C GLY A 100 -4.90 -27.97 -1.74
N SER A 101 -5.27 -26.74 -1.42
CA SER A 101 -4.78 -25.52 -2.08
C SER A 101 -3.71 -24.81 -1.27
N LEU A 102 -2.93 -23.93 -1.90
CA LEU A 102 -1.83 -23.21 -1.25
C LEU A 102 -2.28 -22.45 0.01
N ILE A 103 -3.50 -21.93 0.03
CA ILE A 103 -4.07 -21.23 1.18
C ILE A 103 -4.20 -22.11 2.43
N ASP A 104 -4.41 -23.41 2.26
CA ASP A 104 -4.67 -24.35 3.35
C ASP A 104 -3.41 -24.68 4.16
N VAL A 105 -2.24 -24.47 3.56
CA VAL A 105 -0.93 -24.75 4.17
C VAL A 105 -0.27 -23.49 4.74
N ILE A 106 -0.74 -22.31 4.35
CA ILE A 106 -0.21 -21.05 4.91
C ILE A 106 -0.73 -20.90 6.34
N ALA A 107 0.19 -20.96 7.30
CA ALA A 107 -0.13 -20.72 8.70
C ALA A 107 -0.68 -19.30 8.88
N SER A 108 -1.73 -19.17 9.69
CA SER A 108 -2.22 -17.85 10.09
C SER A 108 -1.22 -17.19 11.04
N ASP A 109 -0.90 -15.92 10.76
CA ASP A 109 -0.15 -15.04 11.67
C ASP A 109 -1.04 -14.49 12.80
N ASP A 110 -2.31 -14.92 12.88
CA ASP A 110 -3.21 -14.50 13.95
C ASP A 110 -2.69 -14.93 15.32
N THR A 111 -2.68 -13.97 16.23
CA THR A 111 -2.31 -14.20 17.62
C THR A 111 -3.28 -15.19 18.26
N THR A 112 -2.76 -16.30 18.78
CA THR A 112 -3.58 -17.34 19.42
C THR A 112 -4.31 -16.80 20.65
N ALA A 113 -5.43 -17.42 21.03
CA ALA A 113 -6.19 -17.03 22.22
C ALA A 113 -5.35 -17.13 23.50
N GLU A 114 -4.45 -18.11 23.58
CA GLU A 114 -3.51 -18.25 24.69
C GLU A 114 -2.53 -17.08 24.75
N THR A 115 -1.95 -16.69 23.61
CA THR A 115 -1.05 -15.54 23.54
C THR A 115 -1.78 -14.25 23.94
N LYS A 116 -3.03 -14.04 23.49
CA LYS A 116 -3.85 -12.89 23.90
C LYS A 116 -4.12 -12.89 25.41
N MET A 117 -4.44 -14.03 26.00
CA MET A 117 -4.67 -14.15 27.45
C MET A 117 -3.40 -13.86 28.26
N VAL A 118 -2.25 -14.34 27.79
CA VAL A 118 -0.95 -14.07 28.40
C VAL A 118 -0.64 -12.56 28.33
N GLU A 119 -0.84 -11.93 27.18
CA GLU A 119 -0.68 -10.48 26.99
C GLU A 119 -1.58 -9.67 27.92
N GLU A 120 -2.88 -10.00 28.00
CA GLU A 120 -3.82 -9.34 28.92
C GLU A 120 -3.39 -9.52 30.39
N THR A 121 -2.90 -10.70 30.76
CA THR A 121 -2.41 -10.98 32.11
C THR A 121 -1.19 -10.12 32.43
N HIS A 122 -0.23 -10.01 31.50
CA HIS A 122 0.95 -9.17 31.65
C HIS A 122 0.60 -7.68 31.72
N LEU A 123 -0.35 -7.23 30.90
CA LEU A 123 -0.84 -5.86 30.92
C LEU A 123 -1.49 -5.53 32.27
N ASN A 124 -2.39 -6.39 32.75
CA ASN A 124 -3.06 -6.22 34.04
C ASN A 124 -2.06 -6.19 35.21
N TRP A 125 -1.05 -7.06 35.17
CA TRP A 125 0.05 -7.04 36.14
C TRP A 125 0.87 -5.74 36.07
N ALA A 126 1.15 -5.24 34.87
CA ALA A 126 1.89 -4.00 34.66
C ALA A 126 1.12 -2.79 35.20
N LEU A 127 -0.17 -2.71 34.89
CA LEU A 127 -1.06 -1.62 35.33
C LEU A 127 -1.15 -1.54 36.87
N ARG A 128 -1.10 -2.67 37.58
CA ARG A 128 -1.11 -2.70 39.05
C ARG A 128 0.18 -2.18 39.70
N ARG A 129 1.29 -2.16 38.97
CA ARG A 129 2.62 -1.76 39.49
C ARG A 129 3.04 -0.35 39.09
N LEU A 130 2.38 0.22 38.09
CA LEU A 130 2.65 1.58 37.61
C LEU A 130 1.94 2.61 38.48
N SER A 131 2.46 3.84 38.49
CA SER A 131 1.71 4.98 39.03
C SER A 131 0.42 5.18 38.23
N ALA A 132 -0.62 5.75 38.85
CA ALA A 132 -1.91 5.98 38.19
C ALA A 132 -1.78 6.75 36.85
N ARG A 133 -0.83 7.69 36.78
CA ARG A 133 -0.51 8.44 35.55
C ARG A 133 0.19 7.59 34.49
N ALA A 134 1.18 6.78 34.86
CA ALA A 134 1.85 5.89 33.91
C ALA A 134 0.92 4.74 33.44
N ALA A 135 0.05 4.26 34.30
CA ALA A 135 -0.99 3.29 33.96
C ALA A 135 -2.00 3.89 32.96
N LEU A 136 -2.44 5.14 33.16
CA LEU A 136 -3.31 5.84 32.20
C LEU A 136 -2.64 6.01 30.84
N PHE A 137 -1.35 6.36 30.81
CA PHE A 137 -0.58 6.44 29.57
C PHE A 137 -0.55 5.09 28.83
N LEU A 138 -0.24 4.01 29.54
CA LEU A 138 -0.17 2.66 28.95
C LEU A 138 -1.55 2.21 28.45
N LYS A 139 -2.60 2.49 29.21
CA LYS A 139 -3.99 2.18 28.85
C LYS A 139 -4.43 2.89 27.57
N LEU A 140 -4.15 4.20 27.45
CA LEU A 140 -4.46 4.97 26.25
C LEU A 140 -3.69 4.51 25.01
N LEU A 141 -2.47 4.00 25.20
CA LEU A 141 -1.64 3.48 24.11
C LEU A 141 -2.10 2.10 23.63
N TYR A 142 -2.49 1.22 24.57
CA TYR A 142 -2.78 -0.19 24.31
C TYR A 142 -4.27 -0.45 24.04
N GLU A 143 -5.17 0.01 24.92
CA GLU A 143 -6.61 -0.26 24.78
C GLU A 143 -7.31 0.65 23.76
N GLN A 144 -6.70 1.80 23.42
CA GLN A 144 -7.18 2.77 22.42
C GLN A 144 -8.71 2.96 22.48
N PRO A 145 -9.23 3.68 23.51
CA PRO A 145 -10.67 3.74 23.76
C PRO A 145 -11.46 4.20 22.53
N PRO A 146 -12.68 3.70 22.32
CA PRO A 146 -13.45 3.91 21.09
C PRO A 146 -13.69 5.39 20.79
N GLU A 147 -13.83 6.22 21.83
CA GLU A 147 -13.97 7.67 21.71
C GLU A 147 -12.72 8.30 21.07
N LEU A 148 -11.53 7.82 21.43
CA LEU A 148 -10.27 8.28 20.86
C LEU A 148 -10.14 7.86 19.40
N LEU A 149 -10.52 6.62 19.09
CA LEU A 149 -10.52 6.09 17.73
C LEU A 149 -11.46 6.85 16.81
N GLU A 150 -12.65 7.22 17.30
CA GLU A 150 -13.61 8.01 16.53
C GLU A 150 -13.04 9.41 16.21
N GLN A 151 -12.44 10.08 17.20
CA GLN A 151 -11.79 11.37 16.99
C GLN A 151 -10.62 11.27 16.00
N MET A 152 -9.82 10.19 16.09
CA MET A 152 -8.74 9.93 15.14
C MET A 152 -9.25 9.67 13.72
N ARG A 153 -10.40 8.98 13.57
CA ARG A 153 -11.05 8.78 12.27
C ARG A 153 -11.46 10.12 11.63
N LEU A 154 -12.03 11.02 12.43
CA LEU A 154 -12.40 12.36 11.97
C LEU A 154 -11.18 13.20 11.58
N LEU A 155 -10.11 13.15 12.37
CA LEU A 155 -8.85 13.82 12.06
C LEU A 155 -8.21 13.29 10.79
N LYS A 156 -8.22 11.97 10.59
CA LYS A 156 -7.72 11.32 9.37
C LYS A 156 -8.52 11.75 8.13
N ALA A 157 -9.85 11.75 8.19
CA ALA A 157 -10.67 12.22 7.09
C ALA A 157 -10.39 13.68 6.70
N ARG A 158 -10.15 14.56 7.69
CA ARG A 158 -9.72 15.95 7.45
C ARG A 158 -8.32 16.03 6.86
N ALA A 159 -7.40 15.17 7.30
CA ALA A 159 -6.05 15.09 6.75
C ALA A 159 -6.06 14.65 5.28
N ASP A 160 -6.85 13.64 4.95
CA ASP A 160 -7.01 13.12 3.59
C ASP A 160 -7.65 14.17 2.66
N TYR A 161 -8.65 14.91 3.16
CA TYR A 161 -9.24 16.04 2.42
C TYR A 161 -8.25 17.20 2.22
N ALA A 162 -7.49 17.59 3.24
CA ALA A 162 -6.48 18.64 3.10
C ALA A 162 -5.41 18.26 2.06
N LYS A 163 -5.03 16.98 2.01
CA LYS A 163 -4.11 16.43 1.02
C LYS A 163 -4.68 16.50 -0.40
N SER A 164 -5.97 16.26 -0.58
CA SER A 164 -6.60 16.33 -1.92
C SER A 164 -6.66 17.74 -2.49
N ILE A 165 -6.75 18.76 -1.63
CA ILE A 165 -6.73 20.18 -2.02
C ILE A 165 -5.32 20.80 -2.04
N GLY A 166 -4.28 20.01 -1.78
CA GLY A 166 -2.87 20.48 -1.77
C GLY A 166 -2.52 21.38 -0.59
N ALA A 167 -3.32 21.40 0.47
CA ALA A 167 -3.04 22.18 1.67
C ALA A 167 -2.04 21.42 2.57
N PRO A 168 -0.99 22.09 3.08
CA PRO A 168 -0.09 21.48 4.04
C PRO A 168 -0.85 21.21 5.34
N ASN A 169 -0.83 19.97 5.80
CA ASN A 169 -1.53 19.57 7.02
C ASN A 169 -0.57 18.93 8.03
N ILE A 170 -0.62 19.41 9.27
CA ILE A 170 0.18 18.94 10.42
C ILE A 170 -0.75 18.29 11.45
N LEU A 171 -1.75 17.55 10.99
CA LEU A 171 -2.60 16.74 11.87
C LEU A 171 -2.00 15.35 12.06
N ALA A 172 -2.10 14.83 13.29
CA ALA A 172 -1.69 13.47 13.59
C ALA A 172 -2.69 12.47 13.00
N SER A 173 -2.24 11.61 12.10
CA SER A 173 -3.04 10.53 11.50
C SER A 173 -3.02 9.23 12.29
N HIS A 174 -2.12 9.11 13.27
CA HIS A 174 -1.91 7.91 14.08
C HIS A 174 -1.73 8.24 15.56
N ILE A 175 -2.16 7.33 16.43
CA ILE A 175 -1.93 7.43 17.88
C ILE A 175 -0.44 7.15 18.12
N THR A 176 0.28 8.20 18.51
CA THR A 176 1.70 8.13 18.85
C THR A 176 1.89 8.43 20.33
N THR A 177 3.03 8.04 20.89
CA THR A 177 3.40 8.38 22.28
C THR A 177 3.37 9.89 22.52
N ALA A 178 3.83 10.68 21.55
CA ALA A 178 3.78 12.15 21.61
C ALA A 178 2.34 12.68 21.65
N PHE A 179 1.43 12.06 20.89
CA PHE A 179 0.01 12.40 20.90
C PHE A 179 -0.63 12.08 22.24
N VAL A 180 -0.40 10.88 22.79
CA VAL A 180 -0.94 10.48 24.10
C VAL A 180 -0.46 11.44 25.21
N PHE A 181 0.82 11.81 25.23
CA PHE A 181 1.33 12.81 26.19
C PHE A 181 0.68 14.18 26.04
N ARG A 182 0.33 14.58 24.81
CA ARG A 182 -0.39 15.84 24.56
C ARG A 182 -1.83 15.75 25.06
N VAL A 183 -2.51 14.63 24.83
CA VAL A 183 -3.89 14.38 25.34
C VAL A 183 -3.93 14.39 26.86
N MET A 184 -2.92 13.79 27.51
CA MET A 184 -2.80 13.78 28.98
C MET A 184 -2.38 15.14 29.57
N ASN A 185 -2.08 16.12 28.73
CA ASN A 185 -1.49 17.40 29.09
C ASN A 185 -0.24 17.24 29.99
N ALA A 186 0.60 16.26 29.68
CA ALA A 186 1.78 15.95 30.48
C ALA A 186 2.94 16.88 30.13
N ASP A 187 3.53 17.53 31.13
CA ASP A 187 4.70 18.39 30.97
C ASP A 187 6.00 17.59 30.81
N ARG A 188 7.07 18.23 30.33
CA ARG A 188 8.35 17.57 30.07
C ARG A 188 8.88 16.74 31.26
N PRO A 189 8.85 17.22 32.53
CA PRO A 189 9.29 16.43 33.68
C PRO A 189 8.42 15.20 33.93
N GLU A 190 7.10 15.35 33.75
CA GLU A 190 6.13 14.26 33.93
C GLU A 190 6.33 13.17 32.86
N ARG A 191 6.56 13.57 31.60
CA ARG A 191 6.90 12.64 30.51
C ARG A 191 8.15 11.82 30.84
N THR A 192 9.21 12.47 31.31
CA THR A 192 10.45 11.79 31.70
C THR A 192 10.20 10.81 32.85
N LYS A 193 9.37 11.18 33.83
CA LYS A 193 9.02 10.31 34.96
C LYS A 193 8.23 9.08 34.50
N ILE A 194 7.19 9.26 33.68
CA ILE A 194 6.37 8.17 33.13
C ILE A 194 7.25 7.20 32.32
N LEU A 195 8.09 7.72 31.43
CA LEU A 195 8.98 6.89 30.61
C LEU A 195 10.03 6.14 31.46
N ALA A 196 10.55 6.77 32.52
CA ALA A 196 11.48 6.13 33.43
C ALA A 196 10.83 5.00 34.24
N GLU A 197 9.57 5.17 34.67
CA GLU A 197 8.79 4.10 35.32
C GLU A 197 8.55 2.93 34.37
N LEU A 198 8.16 3.19 33.13
CA LEU A 198 7.95 2.16 32.12
C LEU A 198 9.22 1.39 31.78
N ARG A 199 10.37 2.08 31.65
CA ARG A 199 11.67 1.41 31.45
C ARG A 199 12.02 0.48 32.60
N LYS A 200 11.88 0.95 33.85
CA LYS A 200 12.14 0.13 35.05
C LYS A 200 11.24 -1.12 35.09
N LEU A 201 9.99 -0.99 34.66
CA LEU A 201 9.08 -2.13 34.58
C LEU A 201 9.52 -3.11 33.48
N SER A 202 9.85 -2.59 32.29
CA SER A 202 10.32 -3.39 31.14
C SER A 202 11.58 -4.19 31.46
N GLU A 203 12.57 -3.56 32.11
CA GLU A 203 13.80 -4.24 32.55
C GLU A 203 13.53 -5.37 33.54
N ARG A 204 12.56 -5.21 34.46
CA ARG A 204 12.17 -6.28 35.39
C ARG A 204 11.48 -7.43 34.70
N VAL A 205 10.59 -7.15 33.74
CA VAL A 205 9.90 -8.19 32.97
C VAL A 205 10.92 -9.00 32.17
N GLN A 206 11.84 -8.34 31.49
CA GLN A 206 12.91 -9.01 30.71
C GLN A 206 13.80 -9.90 31.57
N ARG A 207 14.12 -9.49 32.80
CA ARG A 207 14.91 -10.31 33.75
C ARG A 207 14.15 -11.49 34.36
N THR A 208 12.83 -11.46 34.34
CA THR A 208 11.98 -12.53 34.91
C THR A 208 11.57 -13.55 33.83
N ALA A 209 11.65 -13.15 32.55
CA ALA A 209 11.37 -14.00 31.39
C ALA A 209 12.60 -14.69 30.79
N ALA A 210 13.81 -14.33 31.26
CA ALA A 210 15.09 -14.98 30.93
C ALA A 210 15.52 -15.92 32.07
#